data_AF-A0A218QUE4-F1
#
_entry.id   AF-A0A218QUE4-F1
#
_cell.length_a   1.000
_cell.length_b   1.000
_cell.length_c   1.000
_cell.angle_alpha   90.00
_cell.angle_beta   90.00
_cell.angle_gamma   90.00
#
_symmetry.space_group_name_H-M   'P 1'
#
loop_
_entity.id
_entity.type
_entity.pdbx_description
1 polymer ?
#
loop_
_entity_poly.entity_id
_entity_poly.type
_entity_poly.pdbx_seq_one_letter_code
_entity_poly.pdbx_strand_id
1 'polypeptide(L)'
;MQSFEPGFIERQPITQNLLRTIRLIGEYKGKQQLFKEQSPQVLETLRQAAIIQSTESSNRIEGITAPLERIKELVAEKTTPRDRSEQEIAGVSVMYLPPSTPAMLTSPLHQGWCYSCTVTFISLLSVRVGAGSR
;
A
#
# COMPACT_ATOMS: atom_id res chain seq x y z
N MET A 1 18.67 18.57 0.50
CA MET A 1 17.81 18.44 -0.68
C MET A 1 16.82 19.59 -0.64
N GLN A 2 16.83 20.52 -1.61
CA GLN A 2 16.06 21.78 -1.52
C GLN A 2 14.54 21.59 -1.76
N SER A 3 14.11 20.38 -2.13
CA SER A 3 12.73 20.05 -2.47
C SER A 3 11.76 20.00 -1.28
N PHE A 4 12.27 19.92 -0.05
CA PHE A 4 11.46 19.88 1.18
C PHE A 4 11.34 21.26 1.85
N GLU A 5 11.94 22.29 1.26
CA GLU A 5 11.85 23.65 1.79
C GLU A 5 10.46 24.25 1.52
N PRO A 6 9.82 24.89 2.53
CA PRO A 6 8.56 25.60 2.33
C PRO A 6 8.68 26.65 1.20
N GLY A 7 7.65 26.73 0.35
CA GLY A 7 7.67 27.65 -0.79
C GLY A 7 8.40 27.12 -2.04
N PHE A 8 9.09 25.98 -1.96
CA PHE A 8 9.82 25.42 -3.11
C PHE A 8 8.89 25.03 -4.26
N ILE A 9 7.76 24.37 -3.94
CA ILE A 9 6.78 23.88 -4.92
C ILE A 9 6.03 25.06 -5.55
N GLU A 10 5.69 26.05 -4.75
CA GLU A 10 4.93 27.25 -5.12
C GLU A 10 5.70 28.13 -6.12
N ARG A 11 7.03 28.04 -6.12
CA ARG A 11 7.91 28.75 -7.06
C ARG A 11 8.20 27.95 -8.34
N GLN A 12 7.73 26.71 -8.46
CA GLN A 12 7.99 25.92 -9.65
C GLN A 12 7.19 26.44 -10.85
N PRO A 13 7.83 26.70 -11.99
CA PRO A 13 7.13 27.21 -13.17
C PRO A 13 6.19 26.14 -13.73
N ILE A 14 4.93 26.52 -13.96
CA ILE A 14 3.98 25.68 -14.70
C ILE A 14 4.28 25.80 -16.19
N THR A 15 5.03 24.83 -16.72
CA THR A 15 5.37 24.79 -18.15
C THR A 15 4.21 24.27 -19.00
N GLN A 16 4.20 24.60 -20.29
CA GLN A 16 3.22 24.07 -21.25
C GLN A 16 3.26 22.52 -21.33
N ASN A 17 4.45 21.92 -21.16
CA ASN A 17 4.60 20.47 -21.13
C ASN A 17 3.95 19.87 -19.89
N LEU A 18 4.10 20.50 -18.72
CA LEU A 18 3.43 20.06 -17.50
C LEU A 18 1.91 20.10 -17.66
N LEU A 19 1.37 21.19 -18.20
CA LEU A 19 -0.07 21.31 -18.49
C LEU A 19 -0.57 20.22 -19.45
N ARG A 20 0.20 19.94 -20.51
CA ARG A 20 -0.11 18.85 -21.45
C ARG A 20 -0.14 17.50 -20.74
N THR A 21 0.84 17.22 -19.90
CA THR A 21 0.91 15.97 -19.12
C THR A 21 -0.30 15.84 -18.18
N ILE A 22 -0.64 16.89 -17.44
CA ILE A 22 -1.82 16.90 -16.54
C ILE A 22 -3.10 16.62 -17.33
N ARG A 23 -3.28 17.26 -18.48
CA ARG A 23 -4.44 17.02 -19.35
C ARG A 23 -4.51 15.57 -19.83
N LEU A 24 -3.38 15.00 -20.27
CA LEU A 24 -3.31 13.61 -20.71
C LEU A 24 -3.66 12.64 -19.57
N ILE A 25 -3.14 12.87 -18.37
CA ILE A 25 -3.49 12.08 -17.18
C ILE A 25 -5.01 12.11 -16.93
N GLY A 26 -5.63 13.30 -17.03
CA GLY A 26 -7.08 13.46 -16.89
C GLY A 26 -7.87 12.68 -17.94
N GLU A 27 -7.46 12.73 -19.20
CA GLU A 27 -8.10 12.00 -20.30
C GLU A 27 -8.02 10.48 -20.09
N TYR A 28 -6.84 9.95 -19.73
CA TYR A 28 -6.68 8.52 -19.47
C TYR A 28 -7.41 8.05 -18.21
N LYS A 29 -7.51 8.91 -17.18
CA LYS A 29 -8.33 8.62 -15.99
C LYS A 29 -9.81 8.49 -16.38
N GLY A 30 -10.32 9.34 -17.27
CA GLY A 30 -11.67 9.23 -17.81
C GLY A 30 -11.88 7.93 -18.58
N LYS A 31 -10.94 7.55 -19.46
CA LYS A 31 -10.97 6.27 -20.18
C LYS A 31 -10.94 5.06 -19.23
N GLN A 32 -10.12 5.11 -18.18
CA GLN A 32 -10.05 4.07 -17.15
C GLN A 32 -11.40 3.87 -16.45
N GLN A 33 -12.16 4.94 -16.21
CA GLN A 33 -13.48 4.84 -15.58
C GLN A 33 -14.46 4.02 -16.44
N LEU A 34 -14.43 4.16 -17.76
CA LEU A 34 -15.23 3.34 -18.67
C LEU A 34 -14.83 1.85 -18.58
N PHE A 35 -13.53 1.55 -18.52
CA PHE A 35 -13.05 0.16 -18.40
C PHE A 35 -13.42 -0.49 -17.07
N LYS A 36 -13.61 0.28 -16.00
CA LYS A 36 -14.13 -0.26 -14.72
C LYS A 36 -15.53 -0.85 -14.88
N GLU A 37 -16.35 -0.24 -15.75
CA GLU A 37 -17.73 -0.68 -16.00
C GLU A 37 -17.78 -1.78 -17.08
N GLN A 38 -17.03 -1.61 -18.16
CA GLN A 38 -17.11 -2.49 -19.33
C GLN A 38 -16.25 -3.77 -19.24
N SER A 39 -15.12 -3.72 -18.54
CA SER A 39 -14.15 -4.83 -18.52
C SER A 39 -13.37 -4.90 -17.20
N PRO A 40 -14.06 -5.04 -16.06
CA PRO A 40 -13.43 -5.01 -14.74
C PRO A 40 -12.37 -6.11 -14.56
N GLN A 41 -12.54 -7.29 -15.16
CA GLN A 41 -11.60 -8.41 -15.03
C GLN A 41 -10.26 -8.14 -15.72
N VAL A 42 -10.30 -7.52 -16.90
CA VAL A 42 -9.08 -7.12 -17.64
C VAL A 42 -8.36 -6.03 -16.87
N LEU A 43 -9.12 -5.04 -16.37
CA LEU A 43 -8.55 -3.95 -15.56
C LEU A 43 -7.91 -4.48 -14.27
N GLU A 44 -8.52 -5.46 -13.61
CA GLU A 44 -7.96 -6.08 -12.42
C GLU A 44 -6.67 -6.84 -12.74
N THR A 45 -6.61 -7.55 -13.86
CA THR A 45 -5.39 -8.25 -14.30
C THR A 45 -4.24 -7.28 -14.54
N LEU A 46 -4.51 -6.15 -15.22
CA LEU A 46 -3.53 -5.09 -15.44
C LEU A 46 -3.10 -4.43 -14.13
N ARG A 47 -4.02 -4.24 -13.19
CA ARG A 47 -3.72 -3.69 -11.86
C ARG A 47 -2.77 -4.61 -11.09
N GLN A 48 -3.03 -5.91 -11.08
CA GLN A 48 -2.17 -6.89 -10.41
C GLN A 48 -0.76 -6.91 -11.00
N ALA A 49 -0.66 -6.91 -12.34
CA ALA A 49 0.64 -6.82 -13.02
C ALA A 49 1.38 -5.53 -12.66
N ALA A 50 0.68 -4.39 -12.63
CA ALA A 50 1.27 -3.10 -12.28
C ALA A 50 1.78 -3.07 -10.82
N ILE A 51 1.07 -3.70 -9.88
CA ILE A 51 1.54 -3.80 -8.48
C ILE A 51 2.82 -4.63 -8.41
N ILE A 52 2.85 -5.81 -9.03
CA ILE A 52 4.05 -6.67 -9.01
C ILE A 52 5.25 -5.92 -9.60
N GLN A 53 5.07 -5.25 -10.74
CA GLN A 53 6.13 -4.48 -11.38
C GLN A 53 6.54 -3.25 -10.56
N SER A 54 5.59 -2.57 -9.92
CA SER A 54 5.88 -1.42 -9.07
C SER A 54 6.71 -1.84 -7.87
N THR A 55 6.30 -2.90 -7.17
CA THR A 55 7.02 -3.45 -6.02
C THR A 55 8.41 -3.93 -6.41
N GLU A 56 8.53 -4.69 -7.51
CA GLU A 56 9.84 -5.16 -7.96
C GLU A 56 10.76 -3.99 -8.34
N SER A 57 10.22 -2.99 -9.05
CA SER A 57 10.98 -1.82 -9.48
C SER A 57 11.43 -0.94 -8.32
N SER A 58 10.54 -0.64 -7.36
CA SER A 58 10.89 0.21 -6.21
C SER A 58 11.98 -0.43 -5.38
N ASN A 59 11.81 -1.71 -5.05
CA ASN A 59 12.76 -2.45 -4.24
C ASN A 59 14.11 -2.59 -4.95
N ARG A 60 14.11 -2.80 -6.28
CA ARG A 60 15.35 -2.84 -7.06
C ARG A 60 16.11 -1.50 -7.04
N ILE A 61 15.42 -0.36 -7.04
CA ILE A 61 16.06 0.97 -6.95
C ILE A 61 16.75 1.15 -5.58
N GLU A 62 16.22 0.51 -4.54
CA GLU A 62 16.78 0.50 -3.18
C GLU A 62 17.84 -0.60 -2.98
N GLY A 63 18.13 -1.40 -4.01
CA GLY A 63 19.11 -2.50 -3.97
C GLY A 63 18.56 -3.81 -3.39
N ILE A 64 17.25 -3.90 -3.17
CA ILE A 64 16.56 -5.08 -2.65
C ILE A 64 16.04 -5.89 -3.84
N THR A 65 16.51 -7.14 -3.99
CA THR A 65 16.14 -7.98 -5.15
C THR A 65 15.70 -9.37 -4.71
N ALA A 66 14.66 -9.90 -5.35
CA ALA A 66 14.21 -11.28 -5.18
C ALA A 66 13.76 -11.86 -6.54
N PRO A 67 13.69 -13.20 -6.70
CA PRO A 67 13.16 -13.82 -7.92
C PRO A 67 11.72 -13.39 -8.20
N LEU A 68 11.37 -13.18 -9.48
CA LEU A 68 10.03 -12.68 -9.86
C LEU A 68 8.89 -13.57 -9.33
N GLU A 69 9.02 -14.89 -9.41
CA GLU A 69 8.00 -15.80 -8.88
C GLU A 69 7.82 -15.62 -7.37
N ARG A 70 8.91 -15.35 -6.66
CA ARG A 70 8.88 -15.09 -5.23
C ARG A 70 8.18 -13.78 -4.91
N ILE A 71 8.44 -12.72 -5.67
CA ILE A 71 7.75 -11.43 -5.55
C ILE A 71 6.25 -11.60 -5.81
N LYS A 72 5.86 -12.36 -6.85
CA LYS A 72 4.44 -12.64 -7.13
C LYS A 72 3.74 -13.32 -5.95
N GLU A 73 4.38 -14.33 -5.36
CA GLU A 73 3.81 -15.03 -4.21
C GLU A 73 3.73 -14.12 -2.97
N LEU A 74 4.75 -13.28 -2.73
CA LEU A 74 4.80 -12.32 -1.61
C LEU A 74 3.70 -11.26 -1.75
N VAL A 75 3.56 -10.66 -2.93
CA VAL A 75 2.53 -9.67 -3.25
C VAL A 75 1.12 -10.28 -3.13
N ALA A 76 0.97 -11.55 -3.46
CA ALA A 76 -0.29 -12.28 -3.33
C ALA A 76 -0.55 -12.83 -1.91
N GLU A 77 0.32 -12.54 -0.93
CA GLU A 77 0.28 -13.04 0.46
C GLU A 77 0.23 -14.57 0.59
N LYS A 78 0.72 -15.31 -0.40
CA LYS A 78 0.61 -16.78 -0.46
C LYS A 78 1.66 -17.52 0.36
N THR A 79 2.48 -16.80 1.13
CA THR A 79 3.81 -17.25 1.52
C THR A 79 4.43 -16.38 2.61
N THR A 80 5.25 -16.99 3.48
CA THR A 80 6.00 -16.25 4.49
C THR A 80 7.36 -15.78 3.95
N PRO A 81 7.77 -14.53 4.23
CA PRO A 81 9.11 -14.06 3.90
C PRO A 81 10.22 -14.89 4.54
N ARG A 82 11.26 -15.21 3.77
CA ARG A 82 12.38 -16.05 4.22
C ARG A 82 13.57 -15.27 4.74
N ASP A 83 13.77 -14.07 4.22
CA ASP A 83 14.89 -13.20 4.55
C ASP A 83 14.43 -11.75 4.68
N ARG A 84 15.37 -10.87 5.05
CA ARG A 84 15.10 -9.44 5.22
C ARG A 84 14.63 -8.77 3.92
N SER A 85 15.16 -9.18 2.77
CA SER A 85 14.77 -8.61 1.47
C SER A 85 13.33 -8.95 1.13
N GLU A 86 12.92 -10.21 1.33
CA GLU A 86 11.53 -10.64 1.17
C GLU A 86 10.59 -9.95 2.18
N GLN A 87 11.04 -9.68 3.40
CA GLN A 87 10.24 -8.97 4.41
C GLN A 87 9.98 -7.52 3.99
N GLU A 88 11.00 -6.83 3.47
CA GLU A 88 10.87 -5.46 2.96
C GLU A 88 9.97 -5.40 1.72
N ILE A 89 10.07 -6.39 0.81
CA ILE A 89 9.16 -6.56 -0.35
C ILE A 89 7.71 -6.80 0.11
N ALA A 90 7.49 -7.69 1.08
CA ALA A 90 6.17 -8.01 1.62
C ALA A 90 5.51 -6.79 2.30
N GLY A 91 6.30 -5.99 3.02
CA GLY A 91 5.82 -4.78 3.68
C GLY A 91 5.26 -3.75 2.70
N VAL A 92 5.93 -3.53 1.57
CA VAL A 92 5.47 -2.59 0.52
C VAL A 92 4.19 -3.08 -0.15
N SER A 93 4.06 -4.39 -0.42
CA SER A 93 2.86 -4.91 -1.07
C SER A 93 1.58 -4.73 -0.25
N VAL A 94 1.67 -4.78 1.09
CA VAL A 94 0.52 -4.56 1.97
C VAL A 94 -0.08 -3.16 1.79
N MET A 95 0.74 -2.17 1.43
CA MET A 95 0.29 -0.80 1.23
C MET A 95 -0.56 -0.60 -0.04
N TYR A 96 -0.48 -1.52 -1.02
CA TYR A 96 -1.19 -1.41 -2.30
C TYR A 96 -2.50 -2.23 -2.36
N LEU A 97 -2.91 -2.87 -1.25
CA LEU A 97 -4.16 -3.62 -1.17
C LEU A 97 -5.36 -2.65 -1.09
N PRO A 98 -6.42 -2.86 -1.89
CA PRO A 98 -7.64 -2.09 -1.73
C PRO A 98 -8.28 -2.38 -0.36
N PRO A 99 -8.92 -1.40 0.31
CA PRO A 99 -9.50 -1.57 1.65
C PRO A 99 -10.61 -2.64 1.73
N SER A 100 -11.03 -3.22 0.61
CA SER A 100 -12.03 -4.29 0.51
C SER A 100 -11.45 -5.71 0.57
N THR A 101 -10.12 -5.90 0.67
CA THR A 101 -9.56 -7.25 0.84
C THR A 101 -9.71 -7.73 2.28
N PRO A 102 -10.33 -8.90 2.54
CA PRO A 102 -10.42 -9.49 3.88
C PRO A 102 -9.06 -9.88 4.49
N ALA A 103 -7.98 -9.80 3.70
CA ALA A 103 -6.59 -10.06 4.10
C ALA A 103 -6.09 -9.17 5.26
N MET A 104 -6.63 -7.96 5.43
CA MET A 104 -6.31 -7.13 6.60
C MET A 104 -6.76 -7.76 7.93
N LEU A 105 -7.74 -8.68 7.91
CA LEU A 105 -8.23 -9.37 9.11
C LEU A 105 -7.56 -10.73 9.38
N THR A 106 -6.88 -11.33 8.41
CA THR A 106 -6.45 -12.74 8.51
C THR A 106 -4.94 -12.97 8.49
N SER A 107 -4.12 -11.93 8.29
CA SER A 107 -2.66 -12.08 8.29
C SER A 107 -2.11 -12.43 9.70
N PRO A 108 -1.55 -13.63 9.92
CA PRO A 108 -1.02 -14.05 11.22
C PRO A 108 0.24 -13.27 11.64
N LEU A 109 0.89 -12.56 10.70
CA LEU A 109 1.98 -11.63 11.00
C LEU A 109 1.53 -10.42 11.85
N HIS A 110 0.25 -10.05 11.81
CA HIS A 110 -0.31 -8.96 12.62
C HIS A 110 -0.91 -9.44 13.95
N GLN A 111 -1.18 -10.74 14.12
CA GLN A 111 -1.72 -11.26 15.39
C GLN A 111 -0.67 -11.22 16.51
N GLY A 112 0.62 -11.36 16.22
CA GLY A 112 1.67 -11.27 17.24
C GLY A 112 1.84 -9.88 17.86
N TRP A 113 1.52 -8.81 17.11
CA TRP A 113 1.73 -7.43 17.57
C TRP A 113 0.45 -6.77 18.11
N CYS A 114 -0.74 -7.27 17.76
CA CYS A 114 -2.01 -6.71 18.25
C CYS A 114 -2.44 -7.24 19.63
N TYR A 115 -2.14 -8.48 19.99
CA TYR A 115 -2.61 -9.08 21.25
C TYR A 115 -1.97 -8.46 22.50
N SER A 116 -0.77 -7.87 22.40
CA SER A 116 -0.13 -7.24 23.56
C SER A 116 -0.67 -5.84 23.88
N CYS A 117 -1.34 -5.15 22.94
CA CYS A 117 -1.93 -3.83 23.19
C CYS A 117 -3.41 -3.90 23.61
N THR A 118 -4.17 -4.87 23.11
CA THR A 118 -5.60 -4.99 23.42
C THR A 118 -5.87 -5.50 24.84
N VAL A 119 -5.02 -6.38 25.37
CA VAL A 119 -5.21 -6.93 26.73
C VAL A 119 -4.92 -5.88 27.81
N THR A 120 -3.94 -4.99 27.60
CA THR A 120 -3.67 -3.90 28.56
C THR A 120 -4.74 -2.81 28.56
N PHE A 121 -5.34 -2.53 27.39
CA PHE A 121 -6.38 -1.49 27.28
C PHE A 121 -7.73 -1.94 27.89
N ILE A 122 -8.09 -3.22 27.75
CA ILE A 122 -9.31 -3.76 28.37
C ILE A 122 -9.16 -3.89 29.89
N SER A 123 -7.98 -4.26 30.41
CA SER A 123 -7.76 -4.29 31.87
C SER A 123 -7.73 -2.89 32.51
N LEU A 124 -7.25 -1.84 31.83
CA LEU A 124 -7.32 -0.47 32.37
C LEU A 124 -8.72 0.13 32.34
N LEU A 125 -9.58 -0.26 31.38
CA LEU A 125 -10.94 0.27 31.27
C LEU A 125 -11.91 -0.34 32.31
N SER A 126 -11.66 -1.56 32.78
CA SER A 126 -12.46 -2.16 33.86
C SER A 126 -12.15 -1.61 35.27
N VAL A 127 -11.01 -0.96 35.49
CA VAL A 127 -10.65 -0.40 36.81
C VAL A 127 -11.23 1.01 37.05
N ARG A 128 -11.66 1.72 36.01
CA ARG A 128 -12.12 3.13 36.15
C ARG A 128 -13.64 3.35 36.02
N VAL A 129 -14.42 2.29 35.81
CA VAL A 129 -15.91 2.35 35.77
C VAL A 129 -16.56 1.73 37.03
N GLY A 130 -15.77 1.18 37.96
CA GLY A 130 -16.26 0.55 39.20
C GLY A 130 -16.30 1.43 40.45
N ALA A 131 -16.10 2.74 40.35
CA ALA A 131 -16.10 3.65 41.51
C ALA A 131 -16.90 4.91 41.20
N GLY A 132 -18.23 4.85 41.36
CA GLY A 132 -19.10 6.00 41.13
C GLY A 132 -20.59 5.67 41.10
N SER A 133 -21.09 4.87 42.03
CA SER A 133 -22.51 4.79 42.34
C SER A 133 -22.68 4.63 43.86
N ARG A 134 -22.74 5.77 44.54
CA ARG A 134 -23.55 6.08 45.72
C ARG A 134 -23.63 7.59 45.84
#